data_AF-A0A4Q2YNS2-F1
#
_entry.id   AF-A0A4Q2YNS2-F1
#
_cell.length_a   1.000
_cell.length_b   1.000
_cell.length_c   1.000
_cell.angle_alpha   90.00
_cell.angle_beta   90.00
_cell.angle_gamma   90.00
#
_symmetry.space_group_name_H-M   'P 1'
#
loop_
_entity.id
_entity.type
_entity.pdbx_description
1 polymer ?
#
loop_
_entity_poly.entity_id
_entity_poly.type
_entity_poly.pdbx_seq_one_letter_code
_entity_poly.pdbx_strand_id
1 'polypeptide(L)'
;GAKVLMVEDVVTTGLSSREAMACVAAAGGEVIAEAALVDRSAGNVDLGVPFYPLVAINFPTYAEDELPPELAGTKAIKPGSRAN
;
A
#
# COMPACT_ATOMS: atom_id res chain seq x y z
N GLY A 1 -21.29 -12.00 7.87
CA GLY A 1 -20.80 -11.05 8.88
C GLY A 1 -21.35 -9.67 8.63
N ALA A 2 -20.88 -8.67 9.37
CA ALA A 2 -21.03 -7.27 8.96
C ALA A 2 -20.25 -7.03 7.66
N LYS A 3 -20.84 -6.32 6.70
CA LYS A 3 -20.16 -5.91 5.47
C LYS A 3 -19.30 -4.68 5.76
N VAL A 4 -18.02 -4.76 5.44
CA VAL A 4 -17.02 -3.75 5.77
C VAL A 4 -16.45 -3.16 4.48
N LEU A 5 -16.47 -1.83 4.38
CA LEU A 5 -15.64 -1.08 3.44
C LEU A 5 -14.36 -0.69 4.18
N MET A 6 -13.21 -1.13 3.67
CA MET A 6 -11.92 -0.74 4.22
C MET A 6 -11.46 0.56 3.55
N VAL A 7 -10.82 1.46 4.32
CA VAL A 7 -10.32 2.74 3.80
C VAL A 7 -8.88 2.94 4.28
N GLU A 8 -7.97 3.18 3.33
CA GLU A 8 -6.55 3.44 3.56
C GLU A 8 -6.16 4.84 3.05
N ASP A 9 -5.06 5.38 3.56
CA ASP A 9 -4.48 6.61 3.01
C ASP A 9 -3.70 6.30 1.72
N VAL A 10 -2.72 5.40 1.80
CA VAL A 10 -1.81 5.06 0.71
C VAL A 10 -1.61 3.54 0.63
N VAL A 11 -2.01 2.95 -0.49
CA VAL A 11 -1.72 1.54 -0.78
C VAL A 11 -0.42 1.42 -1.55
N THR A 12 0.52 0.62 -1.03
CA THR A 12 1.78 0.28 -1.70
C THR A 12 1.76 -1.18 -2.16
N THR A 13 2.26 -2.11 -1.35
CA THR A 13 2.26 -3.56 -1.63
C THR A 13 0.97 -4.27 -1.21
N GLY A 14 0.05 -3.54 -0.56
CA GLY A 14 -1.19 -4.09 0.02
C GLY A 14 -0.99 -5.01 1.22
N LEU A 15 0.22 -5.07 1.82
CA LEU A 15 0.46 -5.94 2.98
C LEU A 15 -0.41 -5.53 4.18
N SER A 16 -0.39 -4.25 4.56
CA SER A 16 -1.22 -3.73 5.66
C SER A 16 -2.71 -3.99 5.42
N SER A 17 -3.18 -3.74 4.19
CA SER A 17 -4.55 -4.02 3.77
C SER A 17 -4.93 -5.49 4.03
N ARG A 18 -4.11 -6.45 3.58
CA ARG A 18 -4.39 -7.89 3.78
C ARG A 18 -4.38 -8.29 5.25
N GLU A 19 -3.48 -7.74 6.05
CA GLU A 19 -3.44 -7.98 7.51
C GLU A 19 -4.74 -7.46 8.17
N ALA A 20 -5.19 -6.27 7.81
CA ALA A 20 -6.44 -5.69 8.31
C ALA A 20 -7.68 -6.49 7.87
N MET A 21 -7.73 -6.93 6.61
CA MET A 21 -8.81 -7.81 6.11
C MET A 21 -8.86 -9.14 6.88
N ALA A 22 -7.70 -9.73 7.20
CA ALA A 22 -7.64 -10.94 8.01
C ALA A 22 -8.19 -10.71 9.43
N CYS A 23 -7.90 -9.56 10.05
CA CYS A 23 -8.48 -9.19 11.34
C CYS A 23 -10.01 -9.03 11.27
N VAL A 24 -10.53 -8.39 10.22
CA VAL A 24 -11.98 -8.26 10.00
C VAL A 24 -12.63 -9.64 9.84
N ALA A 25 -12.04 -10.54 9.05
CA ALA A 25 -12.53 -11.90 8.87
C ALA A 25 -12.52 -12.69 10.19
N ALA A 26 -11.46 -12.58 11.00
CA ALA A 26 -11.35 -13.22 12.31
C ALA A 26 -12.42 -12.70 13.30
N ALA A 27 -12.86 -11.45 13.16
CA ALA A 27 -13.97 -10.88 13.93
C ALA A 27 -15.36 -11.25 13.38
N GLY A 28 -15.43 -12.09 12.33
CA GLY A 28 -16.67 -12.50 11.68
C GLY A 28 -17.26 -11.48 10.70
N GLY A 29 -16.48 -10.46 10.31
CA GLY A 29 -16.81 -9.51 9.26
C GLY A 29 -16.43 -9.98 7.86
N GLU A 30 -16.87 -9.25 6.85
CA GLU A 30 -16.57 -9.50 5.44
C GLU A 30 -16.17 -8.18 4.78
N VAL A 31 -14.92 -8.06 4.33
CA VAL A 31 -14.49 -6.91 3.54
C VAL A 31 -15.00 -7.08 2.11
N ILE A 32 -15.81 -6.13 1.66
CA ILE A 32 -16.46 -6.21 0.35
C ILE A 32 -15.76 -5.37 -0.73
N ALA A 33 -14.94 -4.41 -0.30
CA ALA A 33 -14.12 -3.54 -1.14
C ALA A 33 -13.11 -2.77 -0.27
N GLU A 34 -12.10 -2.21 -0.92
CA GLU A 34 -11.17 -1.24 -0.33
C GLU A 34 -11.18 0.06 -1.14
N ALA A 35 -11.16 1.19 -0.43
CA ALA A 35 -10.95 2.51 -1.01
C ALA A 35 -9.64 3.11 -0.48
N ALA A 36 -8.96 3.91 -1.29
CA ALA A 36 -7.76 4.62 -0.86
C ALA A 36 -7.70 6.03 -1.42
N LEU A 37 -6.96 6.92 -0.75
CA LEU A 37 -6.64 8.22 -1.37
C LEU A 37 -5.62 8.02 -2.49
N VAL A 38 -4.57 7.24 -2.26
CA VAL A 38 -3.46 7.06 -3.21
C VAL A 38 -3.14 5.59 -3.44
N ASP A 39 -3.13 5.17 -4.70
CA ASP A 39 -2.51 3.91 -5.14
C ASP A 39 -1.08 4.15 -5.66
N ARG A 40 -0.11 3.55 -4.98
CA ARG A 40 1.31 3.50 -5.37
C ARG A 40 1.76 2.13 -5.86
N SER A 41 0.86 1.15 -5.99
CA SER A 41 1.19 -0.20 -6.43
C SER A 41 1.43 -0.32 -7.94
N ALA A 42 1.20 0.77 -8.68
CA ALA A 42 1.20 0.80 -10.15
C ALA A 42 0.27 -0.26 -10.77
N GLY A 43 -0.89 -0.49 -10.15
CA GLY A 43 -1.87 -1.49 -10.60
C GLY A 43 -1.49 -2.95 -10.33
N ASN A 44 -0.36 -3.22 -9.67
CA ASN A 44 0.07 -4.60 -9.37
C ASN A 44 -0.48 -5.17 -8.06
N VAL A 45 -1.26 -4.40 -7.30
CA VAL A 45 -1.83 -4.91 -6.05
C VAL A 45 -3.05 -5.78 -6.35
N ASP A 46 -3.03 -6.99 -5.83
CA ASP A 46 -4.22 -7.84 -5.72
C ASP A 46 -4.62 -7.94 -4.25
N LEU A 47 -5.83 -7.47 -3.96
CA LEU A 47 -6.44 -7.47 -2.63
C LEU A 47 -7.52 -8.56 -2.50
N GLY A 48 -7.84 -9.28 -3.58
CA GLY A 48 -8.93 -10.26 -3.60
C GLY A 48 -10.34 -9.65 -3.52
N VAL A 49 -10.45 -8.32 -3.49
CA VAL A 49 -11.69 -7.54 -3.44
C VAL A 49 -11.58 -6.32 -4.37
N PRO A 50 -12.70 -5.73 -4.82
CA PRO A 50 -12.67 -4.49 -5.59
C PRO A 50 -11.89 -3.39 -4.88
N PHE A 51 -11.03 -2.70 -5.62
CA PHE A 51 -10.15 -1.64 -5.12
C PHE A 51 -10.42 -0.31 -5.85
N TYR A 52 -10.66 0.75 -5.08
CA TYR A 52 -11.07 2.06 -5.57
C TYR A 52 -10.16 3.18 -5.03
N PRO A 53 -9.01 3.46 -5.66
CA PRO A 53 -8.19 4.61 -5.31
C PRO A 53 -8.73 5.91 -5.92
N LEU A 54 -8.54 7.03 -5.21
CA LEU A 54 -8.87 8.37 -5.74
C LEU A 54 -7.84 8.85 -6.77
N VAL A 55 -6.55 8.54 -6.57
CA VAL A 55 -5.49 8.77 -7.54
C VAL A 55 -4.53 7.58 -7.60
N ALA A 56 -4.07 7.24 -8.80
CA ALA A 56 -2.97 6.31 -9.02
C ALA A 56 -1.71 7.10 -9.40
N ILE A 57 -0.67 7.05 -8.57
CA ILE A 57 0.60 7.71 -8.81
C ILE A 57 1.73 6.84 -8.28
N ASN A 58 2.70 6.55 -9.14
CA ASN A 58 3.92 5.84 -8.75
C ASN A 58 5.16 6.70 -9.00
N PHE A 59 6.20 6.45 -8.21
CA PHE A 59 7.52 7.04 -8.37
C PHE A 59 8.54 5.92 -8.60
N PRO A 60 9.60 6.17 -9.37
CA PRO A 60 10.70 5.21 -9.49
C PRO A 60 11.27 4.85 -8.11
N THR A 61 11.55 3.57 -7.93
CA THR A 61 12.33 3.05 -6.80
C THR A 61 13.65 2.54 -7.34
N TYR A 62 14.75 2.90 -6.68
CA TYR A 62 16.10 2.54 -7.09
C TYR A 62 16.73 1.65 -6.03
N ALA A 63 17.48 0.64 -6.47
CA ALA A 63 18.45 -0.01 -5.59
C ALA A 63 19.57 0.99 -5.24
N GLU A 64 20.30 0.74 -4.14
CA GLU A 64 21.37 1.64 -3.68
C GLU A 64 22.47 1.84 -4.73
N ASP A 65 22.72 0.83 -5.56
CA ASP A 65 23.69 0.81 -6.65
C ASP A 65 23.13 1.23 -8.02
N GLU A 66 21.82 1.53 -8.10
CA GLU A 66 21.13 1.90 -9.34
C GLU A 66 20.58 3.35 -9.31
N LEU A 67 21.17 4.20 -8.46
CA LEU A 67 20.75 5.60 -8.36
C LEU A 67 21.08 6.39 -9.65
N PRO A 68 20.15 7.23 -10.14
CA PRO A 68 20.43 8.22 -11.17
C PRO A 68 21.61 9.11 -10.78
N PRO A 69 22.43 9.59 -11.74
CA PRO A 69 23.59 10.45 -11.46
C PRO A 69 23.25 11.68 -10.61
N GLU A 70 22.07 12.26 -10.77
CA GLU A 70 21.57 13.40 -10.01
C GLU A 70 21.20 13.07 -8.56
N LEU A 71 20.98 11.80 -8.24
CA LEU A 71 20.72 11.30 -6.89
C LEU A 71 21.97 10.66 -6.25
N ALA A 72 23.06 10.50 -7.00
CA ALA A 72 24.31 9.93 -6.49
C ALA A 72 24.88 10.78 -5.34
N GLY A 73 25.13 10.14 -4.19
CA GLY A 73 25.63 10.81 -2.99
C GLY A 73 24.55 11.47 -2.12
N THR A 74 23.27 11.41 -2.51
CA THR A 74 22.17 11.78 -1.60
C THR A 74 22.01 10.73 -0.51
N LYS A 75 21.78 11.19 0.74
CA LYS A 75 21.58 10.28 1.86
C LYS A 75 20.11 9.87 1.92
N ALA A 76 19.84 8.58 1.74
CA ALA A 76 18.51 8.03 1.99
C ALA A 76 18.13 8.27 3.47
N ILE A 77 16.94 8.81 3.68
CA ILE A 77 16.34 8.96 5.00
C ILE A 77 15.20 7.94 5.07
N LYS A 78 15.20 7.08 6.09
CA LYS A 78 14.08 6.18 6.36
C LYS A 78 13.05 6.89 7.23
N PRO A 79 11.87 7.27 6.71
CA PRO A 79 10.76 7.73 7.54
C PRO A 79 10.02 6.54 8.17
N GLY A 80 9.35 6.76 9.31
CA GLY A 80 8.42 5.80 9.92
C GLY A 80 8.98 4.94 11.06
N SER A 81 8.13 4.07 11.61
CA SER A 81 8.36 3.33 12.86
C SER A 81 8.97 1.93 12.72
N ARG A 82 9.04 1.37 11.50
CA ARG A 82 9.59 0.02 11.27
C ARG A 82 11.12 0.08 11.15
N ALA A 83 11.84 -0.73 11.91
CA ALA A 83 13.29 -0.93 11.73
C ALA A 83 13.59 -1.64 10.40
N ASN A 84 14.83 -1.55 9.89
CA ASN A 84 15.27 -2.29 8.70
C ASN A 84 15.33 -3.78 8.97
#